data_AF-A0A7Y3E1N0-F1
#
_entry.id   AF-A0A7Y3E1N0-F1
#
_cell.length_a   1.000
_cell.length_b   1.000
_cell.length_c   1.000
_cell.angle_alpha   90.00
_cell.angle_beta   90.00
_cell.angle_gamma   90.00
#
_symmetry.space_group_name_H-M   'P 1'
#
loop_
_entity.id
_entity.type
_entity.pdbx_description
1 polymer ?
#
loop_
_entity_poly.entity_id
_entity_poly.type
_entity_poly.pdbx_seq_one_letter_code
_entity_poly.pdbx_strand_id
1 'polypeptide(L)'
;MGTGEATGEERAVEAAQQAICSPLLDSVSINGATGVLVNISGGMDLAIDEVTTVNSIVQEAAGDEAEMIFGAVHDPNLDGKLRVTVIATGFGDRVEDELTPSLKVVPVESEPIVRPRLVSVVGGGAATVSRTLPEIGSAFTGRSQVEDLEIPTFIRRQMD
;
A
#
# COMPACT_ATOMS: atom_id res chain seq x y z
N MET A 1 -7.33 19.57 10.18
CA MET A 1 -5.89 19.95 10.19
C MET A 1 -5.65 20.65 11.52
N GLY A 2 -4.63 20.26 12.27
CA GLY A 2 -4.31 20.88 13.56
C GLY A 2 -2.91 21.48 13.58
N THR A 3 -2.69 22.47 14.44
CA THR A 3 -1.40 23.13 14.61
C THR A 3 -1.17 23.49 16.08
N GLY A 4 0.08 23.42 16.52
CA GLY A 4 0.51 23.76 17.87
C GLY A 4 1.88 24.43 17.86
N GLU A 5 2.11 25.34 18.80
CA GLU A 5 3.39 26.02 18.99
C GLU A 5 3.74 26.04 20.48
N ALA A 6 4.99 25.69 20.80
CA ALA A 6 5.47 25.70 22.17
C ALA A 6 6.95 26.08 22.25
N THR A 7 7.41 26.35 23.47
CA THR A 7 8.77 26.82 23.79
C THR A 7 9.26 26.20 25.10
N GLY A 8 10.57 26.11 25.29
CA GLY A 8 11.15 25.51 26.50
C GLY A 8 11.48 24.02 26.33
N GLU A 9 11.81 23.33 27.43
CA GLU A 9 12.27 21.93 27.40
C GLU A 9 11.17 20.94 26.99
N GLU A 10 9.92 21.19 27.37
CA GLU A 10 8.79 20.31 27.03
C GLU A 10 8.06 20.73 25.74
N ARG A 11 8.66 21.62 24.93
CA ARG A 11 8.02 22.17 23.73
C ARG A 11 7.57 21.11 22.72
N ALA A 12 8.27 19.98 22.64
CA ALA A 12 7.90 18.87 21.76
C ALA A 12 6.55 18.26 22.15
N VAL A 13 6.38 17.98 23.44
CA VAL A 13 5.16 17.38 23.99
C VAL A 13 4.00 18.36 23.89
N GLU A 14 4.21 19.60 24.34
CA GLU A 14 3.17 20.62 24.35
C GLU A 14 2.68 20.97 22.93
N ALA A 15 3.60 21.19 21.98
CA ALA A 15 3.22 21.53 20.60
C ALA A 15 2.46 20.38 19.92
N ALA A 16 2.86 19.12 20.15
CA ALA A 16 2.17 17.95 19.62
C ALA A 16 0.75 17.83 20.19
N GLN A 17 0.59 17.97 21.51
CA GLN A 17 -0.73 17.94 22.17
C GLN A 17 -1.64 19.05 21.65
N GLN A 18 -1.14 20.27 21.54
CA GLN A 18 -1.90 21.39 20.98
C GLN A 18 -2.32 21.12 19.53
N ALA A 19 -1.44 20.53 18.72
CA ALA A 19 -1.76 20.20 17.33
C ALA A 19 -2.87 19.16 17.23
N ILE A 20 -2.87 18.13 18.09
CA ILE A 20 -3.88 17.07 18.10
C ILE A 20 -5.22 17.56 18.66
N CYS A 21 -5.20 18.43 19.67
CA CYS A 21 -6.38 19.01 20.30
C CYS A 21 -6.87 20.30 19.61
N SER A 22 -6.42 20.58 18.39
CA SER A 22 -6.79 21.80 17.69
C SER A 22 -8.28 21.80 17.31
N PRO A 23 -9.04 22.91 17.50
CA PRO A 23 -10.47 22.98 17.18
C PRO A 23 -10.83 22.67 15.73
N LEU A 24 -9.85 22.80 14.82
CA LEU A 24 -9.97 22.43 13.41
C LEU A 24 -10.00 20.90 13.17
N LEU A 25 -9.96 20.11 14.25
CA LEU A 25 -10.10 18.66 14.27
C LEU A 25 -11.39 18.20 15.02
N ASP A 26 -12.21 19.12 15.55
CA ASP A 26 -13.29 18.78 16.50
C ASP A 26 -14.43 17.90 15.93
N SER A 27 -14.69 17.92 14.62
CA SER A 27 -15.72 17.05 14.02
C SER A 27 -15.20 15.66 13.66
N VAL A 28 -13.87 15.49 13.62
CA VAL A 28 -13.20 14.27 13.22
C VAL A 28 -11.91 14.18 14.03
N SER A 29 -12.00 13.57 15.22
CA SER A 29 -10.80 13.24 16.00
C SER A 29 -9.76 12.59 15.09
N ILE A 30 -8.48 12.85 15.30
CA ILE A 30 -7.39 12.26 14.48
C ILE A 30 -7.43 10.72 14.46
N ASN A 31 -8.07 10.13 15.46
CA ASN A 31 -8.33 8.70 15.54
C ASN A 31 -9.10 8.19 14.30
N GLY A 32 -8.56 7.15 13.66
CA GLY A 32 -9.19 6.53 12.50
C GLY A 32 -8.89 7.20 11.17
N ALA A 33 -7.92 8.13 11.13
CA ALA A 33 -7.28 8.52 9.89
C ALA A 33 -6.47 7.33 9.32
N THR A 34 -6.58 7.05 8.02
CA THR A 34 -5.70 6.05 7.37
C THR A 34 -4.35 6.63 6.97
N GLY A 35 -4.26 7.96 6.84
CA GLY A 35 -3.04 8.66 6.49
C GLY A 35 -2.86 9.95 7.29
N VAL A 36 -1.66 10.15 7.85
CA VAL A 36 -1.28 11.32 8.64
C VAL A 36 0.01 11.92 8.09
N LEU A 37 -0.02 13.23 7.83
CA LEU A 37 1.17 14.02 7.51
C LEU A 37 1.50 14.99 8.65
N VAL A 38 2.73 14.91 9.14
CA VAL A 38 3.22 15.75 10.24
C VAL A 38 4.36 16.62 9.72
N ASN A 39 4.25 17.94 9.89
CA ASN A 39 5.34 18.87 9.65
C ASN A 39 5.79 19.47 10.98
N ILE A 40 7.08 19.31 11.28
CA ILE A 40 7.73 19.79 12.49
C ILE A 40 8.70 20.89 12.06
N SER A 41 8.51 22.09 12.58
CA SER A 41 9.35 23.25 12.26
C SER A 41 9.94 23.81 13.54
N GLY A 42 11.25 23.97 13.58
CA GLY A 42 11.97 24.55 14.71
C GLY A 42 13.20 25.31 14.26
N GLY A 43 13.87 25.99 15.18
CA GLY A 43 15.13 26.67 14.93
C GLY A 43 16.27 25.70 14.59
N MET A 44 17.49 26.24 14.55
CA MET A 44 18.71 25.42 14.39
C MET A 44 18.99 24.54 15.63
N ASP A 45 18.22 24.73 16.69
CA ASP A 45 18.21 23.99 17.94
C ASP A 45 17.23 22.79 17.93
N LEU A 46 16.57 22.49 16.80
CA LEU A 46 15.68 21.32 16.67
C LEU A 46 16.46 20.01 16.78
N ALA A 47 16.14 19.21 17.80
CA ALA A 47 16.79 17.92 18.04
C ALA A 47 15.99 16.72 17.50
N ILE A 48 16.68 15.63 17.19
CA ILE A 48 16.06 14.37 16.74
C ILE A 48 15.14 13.79 17.82
N ASP A 49 15.50 13.93 19.09
CA ASP A 49 14.69 13.42 20.21
C ASP A 49 13.33 14.12 20.29
N GLU A 50 13.29 15.42 19.98
CA GLU A 50 12.04 16.20 19.93
C GLU A 50 11.16 15.74 18.77
N VAL A 51 11.75 15.55 17.58
CA VAL A 51 11.04 15.02 16.40
C VAL A 51 10.46 13.64 16.70
N THR A 52 11.24 12.78 17.35
CA THR A 52 10.82 11.44 17.75
C THR A 52 9.67 11.49 18.73
N THR A 53 9.75 12.39 19.73
CA THR A 53 8.71 12.59 20.74
C THR A 53 7.39 13.04 20.11
N VAL A 54 7.43 14.02 19.20
CA VAL A 54 6.24 14.47 18.46
C VAL A 54 5.65 13.32 17.66
N ASN A 55 6.48 12.56 16.95
CA ASN A 55 6.04 11.43 16.13
C ASN A 55 5.31 10.37 16.97
N SER A 56 5.86 9.99 18.12
CA SER A 56 5.23 9.03 19.03
C SER A 56 3.87 9.49 19.53
N ILE A 57 3.75 10.76 19.94
CA ILE A 57 2.48 11.32 20.46
C ILE A 57 1.41 11.35 19.37
N VAL A 58 1.76 11.78 18.16
CA VAL A 58 0.81 11.84 17.04
C VAL A 58 0.40 10.43 16.60
N GLN A 59 1.32 9.46 16.59
CA GLN A 59 1.02 8.08 16.22
C GLN A 59 0.04 7.44 17.21
N GLU A 60 0.28 7.61 18.51
CA GLU A 60 -0.61 7.12 19.57
C GLU A 60 -2.03 7.68 19.43
N ALA A 61 -2.15 8.96 19.06
CA ALA A 61 -3.45 9.60 18.85
C ALA A 61 -4.17 9.12 17.57
N ALA A 62 -3.43 8.88 16.48
CA ALA A 62 -3.98 8.46 15.19
C ALA A 62 -4.39 6.98 15.17
N GLY A 63 -3.61 6.12 15.86
CA GLY A 63 -3.74 4.67 15.88
C GLY A 63 -2.66 3.96 15.03
N ASP A 64 -2.37 2.70 15.36
CA ASP A 64 -1.28 1.91 14.74
C ASP A 64 -1.55 1.58 13.25
N GLU A 65 -2.80 1.65 12.80
CA GLU A 65 -3.20 1.37 11.43
C GLU A 65 -3.04 2.57 10.47
N ALA A 66 -2.68 3.74 11.00
CA ALA A 66 -2.51 4.95 10.22
C ALA A 66 -1.09 5.02 9.62
N GLU A 67 -0.99 5.17 8.29
CA GLU A 67 0.27 5.45 7.63
C GLU A 67 0.71 6.88 7.95
N MET A 68 1.92 7.05 8.50
CA MET A 68 2.43 8.34 8.94
C MET A 68 3.66 8.78 8.14
N ILE A 69 3.58 10.01 7.60
CA ILE A 69 4.71 10.69 6.97
C ILE A 69 5.07 11.90 7.82
N PHE A 70 6.30 11.93 8.35
CA PHE A 70 6.82 13.08 9.07
C PHE A 70 7.85 13.86 8.25
N GLY A 71 7.86 15.17 8.41
CA GLY A 71 8.86 16.09 7.88
C GLY A 71 9.39 17.00 8.97
N ALA A 72 10.69 17.30 8.93
CA ALA A 72 11.34 18.24 9.82
C ALA A 72 11.96 19.38 9.00
N VAL A 73 11.72 20.62 9.44
CA VAL A 73 12.17 21.84 8.77
C VAL A 73 12.89 22.72 9.78
N HIS A 74 14.09 23.16 9.41
CA HIS A 74 14.82 24.17 10.17
C HIS A 74 14.44 25.56 9.64
N ASP A 75 13.81 26.37 10.49
CA ASP A 75 13.47 27.75 10.23
C ASP A 75 14.21 28.65 11.25
N PRO A 76 15.18 29.46 10.84
CA PRO A 76 15.91 30.37 11.74
C PRO A 76 15.02 31.35 12.51
N ASN A 77 13.79 31.59 12.06
CA ASN A 77 12.83 32.45 12.75
C ASN A 77 12.13 31.75 13.94
N LEU A 78 12.33 30.44 14.10
CA LEU A 78 11.77 29.62 15.18
C LEU A 78 12.82 29.24 16.23
N ASP A 79 13.87 30.04 16.40
CA ASP A 79 14.88 29.80 17.44
C ASP A 79 14.24 29.72 18.84
N GLY A 80 14.47 28.62 19.56
CA GLY A 80 13.85 28.34 20.85
C GLY A 80 12.36 27.98 20.81
N LYS A 81 11.77 27.87 19.61
CA LYS A 81 10.36 27.53 19.40
C LYS A 81 10.20 26.27 18.55
N LEU A 82 9.12 25.54 18.81
CA LEU A 82 8.73 24.40 18.00
C LEU A 82 7.29 24.58 17.53
N ARG A 83 7.06 24.40 16.23
CA ARG A 83 5.74 24.40 15.61
C ARG A 83 5.48 23.03 15.00
N VAL A 84 4.35 22.44 15.36
CA VAL A 84 3.90 21.15 14.85
C VAL A 84 2.61 21.37 14.08
N THR A 85 2.53 20.83 12.87
CA THR A 85 1.32 20.86 12.04
C THR A 85 0.96 19.44 11.65
N VAL A 86 -0.29 19.07 11.88
CA VAL A 86 -0.81 17.72 11.64
C VAL A 86 -1.96 17.79 10.65
N ILE A 87 -1.87 16.97 9.60
CA ILE A 87 -2.87 16.85 8.55
C ILE A 87 -3.29 15.39 8.52
N ALA A 88 -4.52 15.13 8.97
CA ALA A 88 -5.11 13.79 8.99
C ALA A 88 -6.10 13.64 7.83
N THR A 89 -6.05 12.50 7.16
CA THR A 89 -6.84 12.20 5.96
C THR A 89 -7.33 10.75 5.98
N GLY A 90 -8.27 10.42 5.08
CA GLY A 90 -8.79 9.06 4.94
C GLY A 90 -9.74 8.64 6.06
N PHE A 91 -10.52 9.58 6.58
CA PHE A 91 -11.60 9.29 7.53
C PHE A 91 -12.80 8.69 6.80
N GLY A 92 -13.41 7.64 7.39
CA GLY A 92 -14.64 7.03 6.88
C GLY A 92 -14.45 5.80 5.99
N ASP A 93 -13.21 5.35 5.75
CA ASP A 93 -12.92 4.20 4.88
C ASP A 93 -12.82 2.85 5.61
N ARG A 94 -13.28 2.74 6.87
CA ARG A 94 -13.64 1.43 7.44
C ARG A 94 -14.97 0.99 6.81
N VAL A 95 -14.91 0.64 5.53
CA VAL A 95 -15.88 -0.25 4.92
C VAL A 95 -15.74 -1.55 5.70
N GLU A 96 -16.72 -1.83 6.56
CA GLU A 96 -16.82 -3.13 7.22
C GLU A 96 -16.74 -4.19 6.12
N ASP A 97 -15.73 -5.06 6.20
CA ASP A 97 -15.61 -6.26 5.39
C ASP A 97 -16.68 -7.28 5.86
N GLU A 98 -17.94 -6.86 5.85
CA GLU A 98 -19.13 -7.70 6.05
C GLU A 98 -19.58 -8.25 4.69
N LEU A 99 -18.68 -8.96 4.00
CA LEU A 99 -19.06 -9.80 2.87
C LEU A 99 -18.44 -11.18 3.03
N THR A 100 -18.87 -11.92 4.06
CA THR A 100 -19.01 -13.37 3.90
C THR A 100 -20.35 -13.65 3.22
N PRO A 101 -20.45 -13.79 1.89
CA PRO A 101 -21.65 -14.32 1.29
C PRO A 101 -21.80 -15.76 1.78
N SER A 102 -22.79 -16.01 2.64
CA SER A 102 -23.24 -17.36 2.94
C SER A 102 -23.73 -17.99 1.63
N LEU A 103 -22.86 -18.74 0.95
CA LEU A 103 -23.24 -19.54 -0.21
C LEU A 103 -24.22 -20.61 0.28
N LYS A 104 -25.51 -20.39 0.03
CA LYS A 104 -26.51 -21.46 0.13
C LYS A 104 -26.20 -22.47 -0.97
N VAL A 105 -25.53 -23.55 -0.60
CA VAL A 105 -25.36 -24.73 -1.44
C VAL A 105 -26.76 -25.32 -1.67
N VAL A 106 -27.29 -25.15 -2.88
CA VAL A 106 -28.48 -25.89 -3.31
C VAL A 106 -28.03 -27.28 -3.73
N PRO A 107 -28.55 -28.38 -3.15
CA PRO A 107 -28.20 -29.72 -3.57
C PRO A 107 -28.72 -29.94 -5.00
N VAL A 108 -27.82 -30.16 -5.95
CA VAL A 108 -28.19 -30.66 -7.29
C VAL A 108 -28.38 -32.17 -7.17
N GLU A 109 -29.61 -32.65 -7.29
CA GLU A 109 -29.89 -34.07 -7.48
C GLU A 109 -29.29 -34.52 -8.82
N SER A 110 -28.25 -35.33 -8.75
CA SER A 110 -27.60 -35.94 -9.89
C SER A 110 -28.39 -37.18 -10.32
N GLU A 111 -29.08 -37.13 -11.46
CA GLU A 111 -29.53 -38.35 -12.14
C GLU A 111 -28.32 -39.17 -12.63
N PRO A 112 -28.37 -40.51 -12.58
CA PRO A 112 -27.23 -41.34 -12.92
C PRO A 112 -26.96 -41.33 -14.44
N ILE A 113 -25.83 -40.75 -14.82
CA ILE A 113 -25.28 -40.84 -16.18
C ILE A 113 -24.91 -42.30 -16.46
N VAL A 114 -25.71 -42.96 -17.30
CA VAL A 114 -25.44 -44.32 -17.81
C VAL A 114 -24.14 -44.29 -18.62
N ARG A 115 -23.09 -44.92 -18.11
CA ARG A 115 -21.81 -45.06 -18.82
C ARG A 115 -21.91 -46.18 -19.86
N PRO A 116 -21.67 -45.94 -21.16
CA PRO A 116 -21.56 -47.03 -22.11
C PRO A 116 -20.25 -47.80 -21.87
N ARG A 117 -20.35 -49.14 -21.82
CA ARG A 117 -19.20 -50.05 -21.75
C ARG A 117 -18.36 -49.94 -23.02
N LEU A 118 -17.07 -49.65 -22.87
CA LEU A 118 -16.09 -49.75 -23.96
C LEU A 118 -15.71 -51.23 -24.16
N VAL A 119 -16.00 -51.78 -25.34
CA VAL A 119 -15.56 -53.12 -25.76
C VAL A 119 -14.13 -53.01 -26.28
N SER A 120 -13.20 -53.81 -25.74
CA SER A 120 -11.83 -53.90 -26.25
C SER A 120 -11.83 -54.71 -27.55
N VAL A 121 -11.38 -54.11 -28.65
CA VAL A 121 -11.02 -54.84 -29.88
C VAL A 121 -9.51 -54.90 -29.98
N VAL A 122 -9.00 -56.12 -30.01
CA VAL A 122 -7.60 -56.51 -30.20
C VAL A 122 -7.27 -56.48 -31.69
N GLY A 123 -6.11 -55.92 -32.05
CA GLY A 123 -5.37 -56.36 -33.24
C GLY A 123 -4.96 -55.27 -34.22
N GLY A 124 -3.65 -55.01 -34.26
CA GLY A 124 -2.84 -55.08 -35.49
C GLY A 124 -3.05 -54.03 -36.60
N GLY A 125 -2.00 -53.21 -36.80
CA GLY A 125 -1.51 -52.92 -38.15
C GLY A 125 -1.82 -51.55 -38.75
N ALA A 126 -0.72 -50.87 -39.11
CA ALA A 126 -0.54 -49.95 -40.23
C ALA A 126 -1.29 -48.59 -40.25
N ALA A 127 -0.48 -47.58 -40.60
CA ALA A 127 -0.80 -46.17 -40.69
C ALA A 127 -1.87 -45.80 -41.74
N THR A 128 -2.60 -44.70 -41.49
CA THR A 128 -3.06 -43.74 -42.52
C THR A 128 -3.38 -42.39 -41.86
N VAL A 129 -2.88 -41.33 -42.50
CA VAL A 129 -2.99 -39.91 -42.13
C VAL A 129 -4.34 -39.34 -42.59
N SER A 130 -4.98 -38.47 -41.80
CA SER A 130 -5.71 -37.33 -42.37
C SER A 130 -5.92 -36.17 -41.40
N ARG A 131 -5.69 -34.98 -41.97
CA ARG A 131 -5.63 -33.62 -41.44
C ARG A 131 -7.01 -33.18 -40.94
N THR A 132 -7.15 -32.30 -39.94
CA THR A 132 -6.99 -30.84 -40.13
C THR A 132 -7.16 -30.12 -38.78
N LEU A 133 -6.27 -29.16 -38.48
CA LEU A 133 -6.45 -28.12 -37.47
C LEU A 133 -5.94 -26.80 -38.09
N PRO A 134 -6.63 -25.66 -37.89
CA PRO A 134 -6.30 -24.40 -38.58
C PRO A 134 -5.06 -23.73 -37.98
N GLU A 135 -4.28 -23.08 -38.85
CA GLU A 135 -3.14 -22.23 -38.53
C GLU A 135 -3.57 -20.94 -37.81
N ILE A 136 -2.90 -20.66 -36.68
CA ILE A 136 -2.75 -19.28 -36.17
C ILE A 136 -1.32 -18.87 -36.48
N GLY A 137 -1.19 -17.82 -37.27
CA GLY A 137 0.04 -17.39 -37.92
C GLY A 137 1.20 -17.08 -36.97
N SER A 138 2.31 -17.75 -37.26
CA SER A 138 3.67 -17.22 -37.43
C SER A 138 4.01 -15.81 -36.91
N ALA A 139 5.00 -15.81 -36.01
CA ALA A 139 6.16 -14.89 -35.92
C ALA A 139 6.26 -14.10 -34.61
N PHE A 140 6.66 -14.77 -33.54
CA PHE A 140 7.43 -14.12 -32.48
C PHE A 140 8.85 -14.69 -32.50
N THR A 141 9.64 -14.22 -33.46
CA THR A 141 11.09 -14.30 -33.42
C THR A 141 11.58 -13.38 -32.30
N GLY A 142 12.26 -13.92 -31.29
CA GLY A 142 13.03 -13.10 -30.36
C GLY A 142 13.25 -13.67 -28.97
N ARG A 143 13.79 -14.90 -28.84
CA ARG A 143 14.36 -15.34 -27.55
C ARG A 143 15.52 -14.44 -27.07
N SER A 144 16.08 -13.61 -27.94
CA SER A 144 17.21 -12.72 -27.65
C SER A 144 16.81 -11.33 -27.12
N GLN A 145 15.54 -10.93 -27.11
CA GLN A 145 15.14 -9.58 -26.65
C GLN A 145 14.88 -9.50 -25.14
N VAL A 146 14.76 -10.63 -24.45
CA VAL A 146 14.49 -10.64 -23.00
C VAL A 146 15.79 -10.54 -22.19
N GLU A 147 16.89 -11.10 -22.70
CA GLU A 147 18.23 -11.06 -22.07
C GLU A 147 18.86 -9.64 -22.08
N ASP A 148 18.44 -8.77 -23.02
CA ASP A 148 18.93 -7.39 -23.13
C ASP A 148 18.39 -6.42 -22.05
N LEU A 149 17.39 -6.85 -21.27
CA LEU A 149 16.77 -6.06 -20.20
C LEU A 149 17.35 -6.36 -18.83
N GLU A 150 18.16 -7.42 -18.70
CA GLU A 150 18.80 -7.82 -17.44
C GLU A 150 20.06 -6.99 -17.14
N ILE A 151 20.63 -6.31 -18.15
CA ILE A 151 21.84 -5.51 -18.00
C ILE A 151 21.46 -4.02 -17.84
N PRO A 152 21.86 -3.36 -16.74
CA PRO A 152 21.62 -1.94 -16.53
C PRO A 152 22.18 -1.08 -17.67
N THR A 153 21.42 -0.06 -18.06
CA THR A 153 21.69 0.83 -19.22
C THR A 153 23.07 1.49 -19.20
N PHE A 154 23.67 1.69 -18.03
CA PHE A 154 25.01 2.27 -17.90
C PHE A 154 26.13 1.37 -18.44
N ILE A 155 26.02 0.04 -18.29
CA ILE A 155 27.06 -0.91 -18.75
C ILE A 155 27.00 -1.09 -20.27
N ARG A 156 25.80 -1.11 -20.85
CA ARG A 156 25.59 -1.25 -22.30
C ARG A 156 26.31 -0.17 -23.10
N ARG A 157 26.41 1.05 -22.55
CA ARG A 157 26.93 2.24 -23.22
C ARG A 157 28.46 2.33 -23.24
N GLN A 158 29.17 1.47 -22.50
CA GLN A 158 30.64 1.44 -22.50
C GLN A 158 31.22 0.45 -23.53
N MET A 159 30.38 -0.41 -24.11
CA MET A 159 30.79 -1.43 -25.07
C MET A 159 30.56 -1.03 -26.54
N ASP A 160 29.80 0.05 -26.78
CA ASP A 160 29.72 0.77 -28.06
C ASP A 160 30.72 1.93 -28.09
#